data_AF-E3LLY1-F1
#
_entry.id   AF-E3LLY1-F1
#
_cell.length_a   1.000
_cell.length_b   1.000
_cell.length_c   1.000
_cell.angle_alpha   90.00
_cell.angle_beta   90.00
_cell.angle_gamma   90.00
#
_symmetry.space_group_name_H-M   'P 1'
#
loop_
_entity.id
_entity.type
_entity.pdbx_description
1 polymer ?
#
loop_
_entity_poly.entity_id
_entity_poly.type
_entity_poly.pdbx_seq_one_letter_code
_entity_poly.pdbx_strand_id
1 'polypeptide(L)'
;MKKQQDELTGFAENIDDLANRLKNALNKLEERKAESPDAPGNQLGNSQQEKQPTPYREKIGKLSGEVVDSNPYSRLMALQRMGIVQDYEKIREKTVAVVGVGGVGSVVAEMLTRCGIGKLILFDYDKVEIANMNRLFYQPNQAGLSKVEAARDTLIHVNPDVEIEVHNFNITTVDNFDTFVQRIRQGSLTNSRVDLVLSCVDNFEARMAVNMACNEENQIWMESGVSENAVSGHIQYIEPGKTACFACVPPLVVASNIDERTLKRDGVCAASLPTTMAVVAGFLVMNTLKYLLNFGEVSHYVGYNALADFFPRESIKPNPFCDDNHCLIRQKEYEARKASETIDLEIQEPEEEPVVHEENEWGIELVDESEPVLSSESPNNSGVAEGLKFAYEPAKKDNVSGDLSPAQAATHDLMQSIKDKLVQEAQKK
;
A
#
# COMPACT_ATOMS: atom_id res chain seq x y z
N MET A 1 -63.54 -38.93 -23.61
CA MET A 1 -64.37 -37.71 -23.50
C MET A 1 -64.78 -37.40 -22.06
N LYS A 2 -65.58 -38.21 -21.35
CA LYS A 2 -65.97 -37.94 -19.95
C LYS A 2 -64.79 -37.71 -18.98
N LYS A 3 -63.74 -38.55 -19.04
CA LYS A 3 -62.55 -38.44 -18.17
C LYS A 3 -61.72 -37.15 -18.35
N GLN A 4 -61.66 -36.59 -19.56
CA GLN A 4 -60.94 -35.33 -19.82
C GLN A 4 -61.75 -34.11 -19.36
N GLN A 5 -63.07 -34.23 -19.29
CA GLN A 5 -63.95 -33.17 -18.83
C GLN A 5 -63.93 -33.02 -17.29
N ASP A 6 -63.77 -34.15 -16.59
CA ASP A 6 -63.59 -34.18 -15.13
C ASP A 6 -62.20 -33.64 -14.69
N GLU A 7 -61.15 -33.87 -15.49
CA GLU A 7 -59.82 -33.28 -15.22
C GLU A 7 -59.78 -31.76 -15.46
N LEU A 8 -60.43 -31.27 -16.53
CA LEU A 8 -60.51 -29.83 -16.83
C LEU A 8 -61.33 -29.05 -15.79
N THR A 9 -62.37 -29.65 -15.22
CA THR A 9 -63.16 -29.04 -14.13
C THR A 9 -62.38 -29.00 -12.83
N GLY A 10 -61.62 -30.06 -12.48
CA GLY A 10 -60.73 -30.05 -11.31
C GLY A 10 -59.56 -29.06 -11.41
N PHE A 11 -59.08 -28.77 -12.63
CA PHE A 11 -58.09 -27.70 -12.85
C PHE A 11 -58.68 -26.29 -12.71
N ALA A 12 -59.92 -26.07 -13.16
CA ALA A 12 -60.60 -24.80 -12.99
C ALA A 12 -60.90 -24.50 -11.51
N GLU A 13 -61.37 -25.49 -10.75
CA GLU A 13 -61.61 -25.34 -9.30
C GLU A 13 -60.34 -25.00 -8.51
N ASN A 14 -59.19 -25.56 -8.89
CA ASN A 14 -57.89 -25.24 -8.26
C ASN A 14 -57.39 -23.82 -8.58
N ILE A 15 -57.68 -23.30 -9.78
CA ILE A 15 -57.30 -21.94 -10.16
C ILE A 15 -58.16 -20.91 -9.41
N ASP A 16 -59.45 -21.18 -9.26
CA ASP A 16 -60.37 -20.31 -8.52
C ASP A 16 -60.04 -20.28 -7.01
N ASP A 17 -59.64 -21.40 -6.41
CA ASP A 17 -59.18 -21.42 -5.01
C ASP A 17 -57.88 -20.63 -4.83
N LEU A 18 -56.95 -20.73 -5.78
CA LEU A 18 -55.70 -19.98 -5.75
C LEU A 18 -55.95 -18.47 -5.91
N ALA A 19 -56.84 -18.07 -6.82
CA ALA A 19 -57.22 -16.68 -7.04
C ALA A 19 -57.90 -16.06 -5.81
N ASN A 20 -58.75 -16.84 -5.11
CA ASN A 20 -59.40 -16.41 -3.88
C ASN A 20 -58.41 -16.25 -2.73
N ARG A 21 -57.42 -17.14 -2.60
CA ARG A 21 -56.34 -17.01 -1.60
C ARG A 21 -55.49 -15.76 -1.84
N LEU A 22 -55.19 -15.44 -3.10
CA LEU A 22 -54.42 -14.25 -3.48
C LEU A 22 -55.19 -12.96 -3.20
N LYS A 23 -56.50 -12.91 -3.51
CA LYS A 23 -57.37 -11.78 -3.15
C LYS A 23 -57.47 -11.57 -1.64
N ASN A 24 -57.61 -12.65 -0.87
CA ASN A 24 -57.66 -12.56 0.58
C ASN A 24 -56.33 -12.09 1.19
N ALA A 25 -55.19 -12.45 0.59
CA ALA A 25 -53.87 -11.96 1.01
C ALA A 25 -53.68 -10.46 0.69
N LEU A 26 -54.17 -10.00 -0.48
CA LEU A 26 -54.16 -8.59 -0.87
C LEU A 26 -55.05 -7.74 0.05
N ASN A 27 -56.27 -8.18 0.34
CA ASN A 27 -57.16 -7.47 1.26
C ASN A 27 -56.57 -7.35 2.67
N LYS A 28 -55.90 -8.40 3.17
CA LYS A 28 -55.20 -8.34 4.47
C LYS A 28 -54.00 -7.39 4.49
N LEU A 29 -53.36 -7.14 3.34
CA LEU A 29 -52.28 -6.16 3.21
C LEU A 29 -52.82 -4.73 3.13
N GLU A 30 -54.00 -4.53 2.54
CA GLU A 30 -54.69 -3.24 2.50
C GLU A 30 -55.28 -2.86 3.86
N GLU A 31 -55.86 -3.81 4.60
CA GLU A 31 -56.34 -3.61 5.97
C GLU A 31 -55.18 -3.24 6.93
N ARG A 32 -54.01 -3.88 6.78
CA ARG A 32 -52.80 -3.52 7.56
C ARG A 32 -52.23 -2.14 7.22
N LYS A 33 -52.51 -1.60 6.03
CA LYS A 33 -52.17 -0.22 5.65
C LYS A 33 -53.15 0.81 6.21
N ALA A 34 -54.39 0.40 6.53
CA ALA A 34 -55.43 1.28 7.05
C ALA A 34 -55.40 1.46 8.58
N GLU A 35 -54.70 0.58 9.32
CA GLU A 35 -54.65 0.60 10.79
C GLU A 35 -53.46 1.36 11.42
N SER A 36 -52.65 2.10 10.65
CA SER A 36 -51.65 3.01 11.24
C SER A 36 -52.31 4.36 11.61
N PRO A 37 -52.33 4.80 12.88
CA PRO A 37 -52.93 6.07 13.25
C PRO A 37 -52.02 7.25 12.85
N ASP A 38 -52.55 8.18 12.07
CA ASP A 38 -51.99 9.51 11.87
C ASP A 38 -52.08 10.35 13.17
N ALA A 39 -50.97 11.00 13.54
CA ALA A 39 -50.91 12.14 14.46
C ALA A 39 -49.78 13.08 13.99
N PRO A 40 -49.93 14.42 14.12
CA PRO A 40 -50.32 15.22 12.96
C PRO A 40 -49.22 16.17 12.44
N GLY A 41 -49.29 16.44 11.14
CA GLY A 41 -48.98 17.74 10.54
C GLY A 41 -47.54 18.23 10.62
N ASN A 42 -46.74 17.89 9.61
CA ASN A 42 -45.87 18.90 9.02
C ASN A 42 -45.69 18.62 7.53
N GLN A 43 -45.90 19.67 6.72
CA GLN A 43 -45.69 19.66 5.28
C GLN A 43 -44.25 19.22 4.99
N LEU A 44 -44.06 18.03 4.42
CA LEU A 44 -42.80 17.62 3.83
C LEU A 44 -43.03 17.41 2.34
N GLY A 45 -42.60 18.41 1.57
CA GLY A 45 -42.45 18.26 0.13
C GLY A 45 -41.52 17.10 -0.19
N ASN A 46 -41.79 16.46 -1.34
CA ASN A 46 -40.88 15.53 -1.99
C ASN A 46 -39.48 16.16 -2.13
N SER A 47 -38.58 15.76 -1.25
CA SER A 47 -37.14 15.77 -1.50
C SER A 47 -36.55 14.60 -0.73
N GLN A 48 -36.31 13.48 -1.42
CA GLN A 48 -35.29 12.54 -0.96
C GLN A 48 -33.94 13.26 -1.11
N GLN A 49 -33.63 14.12 -0.13
CA GLN A 49 -32.26 14.56 0.07
C GLN A 49 -31.54 13.35 0.70
N GLU A 50 -30.56 12.82 -0.02
CA GLU A 50 -29.54 11.95 0.55
C GLU A 50 -29.05 12.60 1.84
N LYS A 51 -29.34 12.00 3.00
CA LYS A 51 -28.82 12.49 4.28
C LYS A 51 -27.30 12.32 4.22
N GLN A 52 -26.58 13.42 4.01
CA GLN A 52 -25.13 13.40 4.11
C GLN A 52 -24.73 12.93 5.52
N PRO A 53 -23.78 11.99 5.64
CA PRO A 53 -23.32 11.49 6.94
C PRO A 53 -22.81 12.66 7.78
N THR A 54 -23.33 12.79 9.01
CA THR A 54 -22.95 13.88 9.91
C THR A 54 -21.73 13.42 10.73
N PRO A 55 -20.60 14.15 10.69
CA PRO A 55 -19.38 13.71 11.36
C PRO A 55 -19.50 13.77 12.88
N TYR A 56 -18.81 12.86 13.57
CA TYR A 56 -18.84 12.73 15.03
C TYR A 56 -17.99 13.79 15.77
N ARG A 57 -17.06 14.45 15.05
CA ARG A 57 -16.24 15.56 15.57
C ARG A 57 -16.21 16.71 14.57
N GLU A 58 -15.91 17.91 15.06
CA GLU A 58 -15.68 19.07 14.19
C GLU A 58 -14.38 18.92 13.38
N LYS A 59 -14.32 19.67 12.28
CA LYS A 59 -13.13 19.67 11.42
C LYS A 59 -11.99 20.43 12.11
N ILE A 60 -10.79 19.85 12.12
CA ILE A 60 -9.56 20.48 12.59
C ILE A 60 -8.89 21.15 11.39
N GLY A 61 -8.80 22.49 11.43
CA GLY A 61 -8.22 23.27 10.34
C GLY A 61 -6.70 23.12 10.23
N LYS A 62 -5.98 23.10 11.36
CA LYS A 62 -4.53 22.93 11.41
C LYS A 62 -4.16 21.81 12.37
N LEU A 63 -3.22 20.96 11.95
CA LEU A 63 -2.65 19.92 12.81
C LEU A 63 -1.96 20.56 14.03
N SER A 64 -2.05 19.89 15.17
CA SER A 64 -1.43 20.34 16.42
C SER A 64 -0.63 19.21 17.03
N GLY A 65 0.58 19.51 17.49
CA GLY A 65 1.40 18.59 18.28
C GLY A 65 0.99 18.52 19.76
N GLU A 66 -0.02 19.28 20.18
CA GLU A 66 -0.48 19.28 21.57
C GLU A 66 -0.94 17.87 22.00
N VAL A 67 -0.40 17.39 23.11
CA VAL A 67 -0.66 16.04 23.62
C VAL A 67 -1.83 16.10 24.59
N VAL A 68 -3.04 16.04 24.03
CA VAL A 68 -4.30 15.97 24.77
C VAL A 68 -5.17 14.84 24.20
N ASP A 69 -6.05 14.27 25.02
CA ASP A 69 -6.88 13.12 24.64
C ASP A 69 -7.90 13.45 23.53
N SER A 70 -8.27 14.74 23.39
CA SER A 70 -9.15 15.22 22.33
C SER A 70 -8.48 15.39 20.96
N ASN A 71 -7.14 15.35 20.88
CA ASN A 71 -6.40 15.56 19.64
C ASN A 71 -6.03 14.21 18.99
N PRO A 72 -6.74 13.80 17.90
CA PRO A 72 -6.47 12.53 17.23
C PRO A 72 -5.11 12.49 16.52
N TYR A 73 -4.47 13.65 16.30
CA TYR A 73 -3.20 13.78 15.58
C TYR A 73 -1.98 13.85 16.48
N SER A 74 -2.17 13.94 17.80
CA SER A 74 -1.08 14.10 18.78
C SER A 74 0.04 13.07 18.64
N ARG A 75 -0.31 11.80 18.37
CA ARG A 75 0.67 10.70 18.20
C ARG A 75 1.34 10.71 16.83
N LEU A 76 0.66 11.24 15.80
CA LEU A 76 1.23 11.38 14.46
C LEU A 76 2.23 12.53 14.41
N MET A 77 1.88 13.67 15.01
CA MET A 77 2.77 14.83 15.15
C MET A 77 4.00 14.55 16.04
N ALA A 78 3.95 13.51 16.88
CA ALA A 78 5.12 13.07 17.63
C ALA A 78 6.26 12.57 16.72
N LEU A 79 5.96 12.04 15.53
CA LEU A 79 6.98 11.64 14.55
C LEU A 79 7.89 12.81 14.14
N GLN A 80 7.33 14.03 14.11
CA GLN A 80 8.10 15.23 13.82
C GLN A 80 8.99 15.64 14.99
N ARG A 81 8.53 15.48 16.23
CA ARG A 81 9.35 15.71 17.43
C ARG A 81 10.48 14.71 17.58
N MET A 82 10.26 13.47 17.13
CA MET A 82 11.26 12.41 17.14
C MET A 82 12.26 12.51 15.98
N GLY A 83 12.13 13.52 15.11
CA GLY A 83 13.03 13.70 13.96
C GLY A 83 12.85 12.68 12.83
N ILE A 84 11.79 11.86 12.86
CA ILE A 84 11.52 10.85 11.82
C ILE A 84 10.93 11.48 10.57
N VAL A 85 10.00 12.43 10.74
CA VAL A 85 9.33 13.13 9.63
C VAL A 85 9.45 14.62 9.85
N GLN A 86 10.19 15.34 9.00
CA GLN A 86 10.46 16.77 9.20
C GLN A 86 9.20 17.64 9.21
N ASP A 87 8.24 17.33 8.34
CA ASP A 87 7.01 18.10 8.19
C ASP A 87 5.82 17.16 7.93
N TYR A 88 5.22 16.68 9.03
CA TYR A 88 4.09 15.78 8.94
C TYR A 88 2.82 16.50 8.42
N GLU A 89 2.71 17.82 8.61
CA GLU A 89 1.51 18.58 8.24
C GLU A 89 1.24 18.55 6.73
N LYS A 90 2.31 18.42 5.92
CA LYS A 90 2.23 18.25 4.46
C LYS A 90 1.31 17.13 4.00
N ILE A 91 1.04 16.11 4.83
CA ILE A 91 0.10 15.04 4.46
C ILE A 91 -1.30 15.57 4.14
N ARG A 92 -1.69 16.71 4.74
CA ARG A 92 -2.99 17.39 4.50
C ARG A 92 -3.10 18.04 3.13
N GLU A 93 -1.99 18.24 2.44
CA GLU A 93 -1.96 18.84 1.10
C GLU A 93 -2.01 17.76 0.02
N LYS A 94 -1.89 16.49 0.40
CA LYS A 94 -1.77 15.36 -0.54
C LYS A 94 -3.12 14.79 -0.94
N THR A 95 -3.23 14.45 -2.22
CA THR A 95 -4.37 13.72 -2.79
C THR A 95 -3.93 12.36 -3.32
N VAL A 96 -4.60 11.30 -2.86
CA VAL A 96 -4.34 9.92 -3.31
C VAL A 96 -5.59 9.33 -3.95
N ALA A 97 -5.44 8.78 -5.16
CA ALA A 97 -6.48 7.99 -5.81
C ALA A 97 -6.29 6.51 -5.49
N VAL A 98 -7.33 5.82 -5.01
CA VAL A 98 -7.32 4.38 -4.71
C VAL A 98 -8.27 3.67 -5.66
N VAL A 99 -7.74 2.73 -6.44
CA VAL A 99 -8.49 1.93 -7.42
C VAL A 99 -8.68 0.53 -6.86
N GLY A 100 -9.93 0.13 -6.66
CA GLY A 100 -10.34 -1.07 -5.93
C GLY A 100 -10.40 -0.80 -4.43
N VAL A 101 -11.59 -0.80 -3.85
CA VAL A 101 -11.85 -0.64 -2.41
C VAL A 101 -12.30 -1.98 -1.82
N GLY A 102 -11.61 -3.05 -2.22
CA GLY A 102 -11.79 -4.41 -1.73
C GLY A 102 -11.05 -4.68 -0.43
N GLY A 103 -10.48 -5.88 -0.26
CA GLY A 103 -9.82 -6.29 0.98
C GLY A 103 -8.58 -5.46 1.35
N VAL A 104 -7.71 -5.18 0.38
CA VAL A 104 -6.52 -4.33 0.58
C VAL A 104 -6.92 -2.85 0.54
N GLY A 105 -7.61 -2.42 -0.52
CA GLY A 105 -7.88 -1.01 -0.76
C GLY A 105 -8.76 -0.32 0.30
N SER A 106 -9.69 -1.04 0.92
CA SER A 106 -10.49 -0.47 2.03
C SER A 106 -9.65 -0.17 3.27
N VAL A 107 -8.73 -1.06 3.63
CA VAL A 107 -7.79 -0.88 4.75
C VAL A 107 -6.79 0.23 4.42
N VAL A 108 -6.30 0.29 3.17
CA VAL A 108 -5.44 1.38 2.68
C VAL A 108 -6.13 2.74 2.82
N ALA A 109 -7.39 2.84 2.39
CA ALA A 109 -8.17 4.06 2.52
C ALA A 109 -8.35 4.44 4.00
N GLU A 110 -8.69 3.48 4.87
CA GLU A 110 -8.82 3.73 6.31
C GLU A 110 -7.53 4.23 6.95
N MET A 111 -6.40 3.58 6.68
CA MET A 111 -5.10 3.98 7.22
C MET A 111 -4.72 5.39 6.75
N LEU A 112 -4.86 5.72 5.46
CA LEU A 112 -4.59 7.07 4.94
C LEU A 112 -5.53 8.11 5.53
N THR A 113 -6.82 7.77 5.70
CA THR A 113 -7.80 8.63 6.37
C THR A 113 -7.40 8.90 7.82
N ARG A 114 -6.94 7.88 8.57
CA ARG A 114 -6.44 8.04 9.95
C ARG A 114 -5.14 8.84 10.02
N CYS A 115 -4.26 8.73 9.02
CA CYS A 115 -3.07 9.58 8.88
C CYS A 115 -3.40 11.05 8.57
N GLY A 116 -4.64 11.35 8.22
CA GLY A 116 -5.06 12.71 7.90
C GLY A 116 -4.66 13.15 6.50
N ILE A 117 -4.66 12.24 5.52
CA ILE A 117 -4.51 12.62 4.11
C ILE A 117 -5.47 13.76 3.72
N GLY A 118 -5.04 14.66 2.84
CA GLY A 118 -5.86 15.79 2.40
C GLY A 118 -7.13 15.35 1.68
N LYS A 119 -6.97 14.53 0.65
CA LYS A 119 -8.07 14.02 -0.17
C LYS A 119 -7.85 12.57 -0.61
N LEU A 120 -8.91 11.78 -0.59
CA LEU A 120 -8.99 10.46 -1.22
C LEU A 120 -9.98 10.48 -2.38
N ILE A 121 -9.60 9.86 -3.50
CA ILE A 121 -10.50 9.57 -4.62
C ILE A 121 -10.63 8.06 -4.75
N LEU A 122 -11.82 7.52 -4.56
CA LEU A 122 -12.05 6.08 -4.52
C LEU A 122 -12.77 5.62 -5.79
N PHE A 123 -12.22 4.60 -6.45
CA PHE A 123 -12.82 3.96 -7.64
C PHE A 123 -13.09 2.48 -7.34
N ASP A 124 -14.34 2.04 -7.45
CA ASP A 124 -14.75 0.64 -7.41
C ASP A 124 -16.12 0.53 -8.08
N TYR A 125 -16.43 -0.58 -8.73
CA TYR A 125 -17.73 -0.79 -9.38
C TYR A 125 -18.60 -1.82 -8.64
N ASP A 126 -18.03 -2.51 -7.65
CA ASP A 126 -18.70 -3.57 -6.92
C ASP A 126 -19.58 -3.04 -5.79
N LYS A 127 -20.44 -3.93 -5.32
CA LYS A 127 -21.22 -3.76 -4.10
C LYS A 127 -20.60 -4.55 -2.95
N VAL A 128 -20.95 -4.14 -1.74
CA VAL A 128 -20.61 -4.88 -0.52
C VAL A 128 -21.48 -6.14 -0.48
N GLU A 129 -20.84 -7.30 -0.34
CA GLU A 129 -21.52 -8.57 -0.16
C GLU A 129 -21.23 -9.17 1.21
N ILE A 130 -22.14 -10.01 1.72
CA ILE A 130 -21.92 -10.76 2.97
C ILE A 130 -20.68 -11.66 2.87
N ALA A 131 -20.37 -12.16 1.67
CA ALA A 131 -19.16 -12.92 1.41
C ALA A 131 -17.87 -12.13 1.67
N ASN A 132 -17.92 -10.80 1.76
CA ASN A 132 -16.76 -9.95 2.04
C ASN A 132 -16.48 -9.78 3.55
N MET A 133 -17.34 -10.30 4.44
CA MET A 133 -17.21 -10.12 5.91
C MET A 133 -16.06 -10.92 6.54
N ASN A 134 -15.38 -11.78 5.78
CA ASN A 134 -14.11 -12.39 6.20
C ASN A 134 -12.92 -11.42 6.09
N ARG A 135 -13.13 -10.24 5.48
CA ARG A 135 -12.15 -9.16 5.32
C ARG A 135 -12.44 -8.04 6.32
N LEU A 136 -11.46 -7.17 6.48
CA LEU A 136 -11.60 -6.00 7.35
C LEU A 136 -12.52 -4.93 6.72
N PHE A 137 -12.77 -3.87 7.47
CA PHE A 137 -13.45 -2.62 7.08
C PHE A 137 -14.98 -2.66 6.96
N TYR A 138 -15.55 -3.43 6.03
CA TYR A 138 -17.00 -3.42 5.80
C TYR A 138 -17.78 -4.14 6.89
N GLN A 139 -19.01 -3.69 7.14
CA GLN A 139 -19.90 -4.25 8.14
C GLN A 139 -21.13 -4.93 7.51
N PRO A 140 -21.77 -5.92 8.18
CA PRO A 140 -22.89 -6.67 7.62
C PRO A 140 -24.08 -5.80 7.21
N ASN A 141 -24.32 -4.70 7.92
CA ASN A 141 -25.40 -3.75 7.64
C ASN A 141 -25.16 -2.89 6.37
N GLN A 142 -23.96 -2.94 5.79
CA GLN A 142 -23.62 -2.23 4.55
C GLN A 142 -23.82 -3.10 3.30
N ALA A 143 -24.21 -4.37 3.45
CA ALA A 143 -24.44 -5.27 2.33
C ALA A 143 -25.49 -4.69 1.35
N GLY A 144 -25.15 -4.71 0.05
CA GLY A 144 -25.97 -4.17 -1.03
C GLY A 144 -25.66 -2.72 -1.42
N LEU A 145 -24.95 -1.95 -0.60
CA LEU A 145 -24.43 -0.63 -0.96
C LEU A 145 -23.25 -0.77 -1.94
N SER A 146 -22.97 0.26 -2.73
CA SER A 146 -21.70 0.29 -3.46
C SER A 146 -20.53 0.34 -2.49
N LYS A 147 -19.42 -0.32 -2.84
CA LYS A 147 -18.22 -0.35 -2.00
C LYS A 147 -17.71 1.07 -1.73
N VAL A 148 -17.65 1.92 -2.76
CA VAL A 148 -17.16 3.29 -2.61
C VAL A 148 -18.05 4.15 -1.71
N GLU A 149 -19.38 4.05 -1.81
CA GLU A 149 -20.29 4.83 -0.95
C GLU A 149 -20.22 4.35 0.50
N ALA A 150 -20.27 3.02 0.72
CA ALA A 150 -20.13 2.44 2.05
C ALA A 150 -18.78 2.82 2.69
N ALA A 151 -17.70 2.85 1.90
CA ALA A 151 -16.40 3.29 2.36
C ALA A 151 -16.36 4.76 2.71
N ARG A 152 -16.86 5.65 1.83
CA ARG A 152 -16.96 7.09 2.11
C ARG A 152 -17.72 7.35 3.41
N ASP A 153 -18.87 6.71 3.58
CA ASP A 153 -19.71 6.91 4.74
C ASP A 153 -18.97 6.48 6.02
N THR A 154 -18.28 5.35 6.03
CA THR A 154 -17.42 4.96 7.16
C THR A 154 -16.29 5.96 7.41
N LEU A 155 -15.55 6.33 6.36
CA LEU A 155 -14.31 7.11 6.47
C LEU A 155 -14.56 8.56 6.91
N ILE A 156 -15.67 9.18 6.51
CA ILE A 156 -16.07 10.52 7.00
C ILE A 156 -16.27 10.51 8.52
N HIS A 157 -16.80 9.42 9.09
CA HIS A 157 -16.93 9.28 10.54
C HIS A 157 -15.58 9.03 11.22
N VAL A 158 -14.66 8.32 10.56
CA VAL A 158 -13.30 8.07 11.07
C VAL A 158 -12.51 9.38 11.16
N ASN A 159 -12.51 10.17 10.09
CA ASN A 159 -11.82 11.46 10.08
C ASN A 159 -12.53 12.45 9.13
N PRO A 160 -13.29 13.42 9.66
CA PRO A 160 -14.01 14.41 8.85
C PRO A 160 -13.12 15.46 8.18
N ASP A 161 -11.84 15.49 8.51
CA ASP A 161 -10.88 16.43 7.95
C ASP A 161 -10.48 16.05 6.52
N VAL A 162 -10.69 14.79 6.13
CA VAL A 162 -10.33 14.23 4.82
C VAL A 162 -11.46 14.51 3.83
N GLU A 163 -11.12 15.05 2.65
CA GLU A 163 -12.06 15.10 1.53
C GLU A 163 -12.16 13.73 0.86
N ILE A 164 -13.37 13.21 0.69
CA ILE A 164 -13.57 11.88 0.07
C ILE A 164 -14.46 12.04 -1.15
N GLU A 165 -13.87 11.76 -2.30
CA GLU A 165 -14.53 11.69 -3.59
C GLU A 165 -14.68 10.22 -4.01
N VAL A 166 -15.83 9.86 -4.58
CA VAL A 166 -16.13 8.47 -4.93
C VAL A 166 -16.67 8.35 -6.35
N HIS A 167 -16.29 7.27 -7.01
CA HIS A 167 -16.69 6.94 -8.38
C HIS A 167 -17.09 5.48 -8.45
N ASN A 168 -18.40 5.23 -8.61
CA ASN A 168 -18.97 3.89 -8.68
C ASN A 168 -19.08 3.42 -10.15
N PHE A 169 -17.95 3.12 -10.78
CA PHE A 169 -17.91 2.65 -12.17
C PHE A 169 -16.70 1.79 -12.47
N ASN A 170 -16.79 0.99 -13.53
CA ASN A 170 -15.67 0.18 -14.00
C ASN A 170 -14.72 1.04 -14.86
N ILE A 171 -13.49 1.22 -14.41
CA ILE A 171 -12.47 2.03 -15.10
C ILE A 171 -12.04 1.45 -16.45
N THR A 172 -12.30 0.16 -16.75
CA THR A 172 -11.84 -0.49 -17.99
C THR A 172 -12.75 -0.25 -19.19
N THR A 173 -13.96 0.26 -18.97
CA THR A 173 -14.88 0.57 -20.06
C THR A 173 -14.49 1.89 -20.71
N VAL A 174 -14.60 1.99 -22.04
CA VAL A 174 -14.22 3.16 -22.84
C VAL A 174 -14.79 4.46 -22.27
N ASP A 175 -16.10 4.50 -21.99
CA ASP A 175 -16.79 5.72 -21.51
C ASP A 175 -16.25 6.22 -20.16
N ASN A 176 -15.83 5.29 -19.29
CA ASN A 176 -15.38 5.61 -17.94
C ASN A 176 -13.87 5.82 -17.84
N PHE A 177 -13.09 5.25 -18.77
CA PHE A 177 -11.63 5.38 -18.79
C PHE A 177 -11.22 6.85 -18.92
N ASP A 178 -11.88 7.60 -19.81
CA ASP A 178 -11.64 9.04 -19.98
C ASP A 178 -11.92 9.82 -18.69
N THR A 179 -13.00 9.47 -17.99
CA THR A 179 -13.35 10.07 -16.70
C THR A 179 -12.28 9.75 -15.65
N PHE A 180 -11.81 8.51 -15.59
CA PHE A 180 -10.75 8.08 -14.68
C PHE A 180 -9.44 8.86 -14.92
N VAL A 181 -8.98 8.96 -16.18
CA VAL A 181 -7.79 9.74 -16.56
C VAL A 181 -7.98 11.23 -16.22
N GLN A 182 -9.16 11.79 -16.49
CA GLN A 182 -9.47 13.18 -16.14
C GLN A 182 -9.35 13.42 -14.63
N ARG A 183 -9.84 12.51 -13.80
CA ARG A 183 -9.71 12.62 -12.33
C ARG A 183 -8.28 12.43 -11.85
N ILE A 184 -7.45 11.62 -12.51
CA ILE A 184 -6.01 11.59 -12.23
C ILE A 184 -5.38 12.96 -12.53
N ARG A 185 -5.75 13.59 -13.65
CA ARG A 185 -5.16 14.85 -14.12
C ARG A 185 -5.61 16.09 -13.33
N GLN A 186 -6.82 16.08 -12.76
CA GLN A 186 -7.47 17.27 -12.18
C GLN A 186 -8.15 17.00 -10.83
N GLY A 187 -7.91 15.84 -10.22
CA GLY A 187 -8.62 15.41 -9.02
C GLY A 187 -8.05 15.92 -7.70
N SER A 188 -6.86 16.52 -7.73
CA SER A 188 -6.22 17.00 -6.50
C SER A 188 -6.99 18.13 -5.81
N LEU A 189 -6.64 18.43 -4.56
CA LEU A 189 -7.15 19.57 -3.81
C LEU A 189 -7.02 20.91 -4.56
N THR A 190 -6.05 21.04 -5.46
CA THR A 190 -5.81 22.26 -6.26
C THR A 190 -6.31 22.14 -7.71
N ASN A 191 -7.18 21.16 -8.02
CA ASN A 191 -7.63 20.82 -9.37
C ASN A 191 -6.47 20.53 -10.35
N SER A 192 -5.40 19.95 -9.83
CA SER A 192 -4.23 19.49 -10.58
C SER A 192 -4.12 17.97 -10.50
N ARG A 193 -2.99 17.44 -10.97
CA ARG A 193 -2.69 16.03 -10.92
C ARG A 193 -2.66 15.52 -9.48
N VAL A 194 -3.19 14.33 -9.24
CA VAL A 194 -3.10 13.66 -7.93
C VAL A 194 -1.64 13.33 -7.57
N ASP A 195 -1.29 13.36 -6.29
CA ASP A 195 0.09 13.06 -5.88
C ASP A 195 0.46 11.60 -6.11
N LEU A 196 -0.49 10.68 -5.94
CA LEU A 196 -0.25 9.24 -6.10
C LEU A 196 -1.53 8.49 -6.49
N VAL A 197 -1.39 7.45 -7.31
CA VAL A 197 -2.43 6.44 -7.56
C VAL A 197 -2.05 5.13 -6.88
N LEU A 198 -2.99 4.46 -6.22
CA LEU A 198 -2.80 3.16 -5.58
C LEU A 198 -3.73 2.15 -6.23
N SER A 199 -3.15 1.13 -6.88
CA SER A 199 -3.89 0.02 -7.47
C SER A 199 -4.02 -1.12 -6.45
N CYS A 200 -5.26 -1.39 -6.04
CA CYS A 200 -5.65 -2.43 -5.10
C CYS A 200 -6.71 -3.38 -5.71
N VAL A 201 -6.74 -3.45 -7.05
CA VAL A 201 -7.68 -4.28 -7.83
C VAL A 201 -7.28 -5.74 -7.84
N ASP A 202 -8.20 -6.62 -8.23
CA ASP A 202 -8.05 -8.08 -8.13
C ASP A 202 -7.88 -8.78 -9.49
N ASN A 203 -7.91 -8.04 -10.60
CA ASN A 203 -7.81 -8.58 -11.96
C ASN A 203 -6.74 -7.84 -12.77
N PHE A 204 -6.21 -8.50 -13.81
CA PHE A 204 -5.13 -7.94 -14.63
C PHE A 204 -5.63 -6.88 -15.61
N GLU A 205 -6.88 -6.98 -16.07
CA GLU A 205 -7.51 -5.99 -16.97
C GLU A 205 -7.47 -4.58 -16.35
N ALA A 206 -7.92 -4.46 -15.10
CA ALA A 206 -7.89 -3.19 -14.36
C ALA A 206 -6.47 -2.73 -14.04
N ARG A 207 -5.52 -3.63 -13.72
CA ARG A 207 -4.10 -3.27 -13.54
C ARG A 207 -3.51 -2.67 -14.81
N MET A 208 -3.81 -3.26 -15.97
CA MET A 208 -3.39 -2.75 -17.28
C MET A 208 -4.02 -1.40 -17.60
N ALA A 209 -5.30 -1.18 -17.25
CA ALA A 209 -5.96 0.12 -17.41
C ALA A 209 -5.28 1.21 -16.55
N VAL A 210 -5.00 0.93 -15.26
CA VAL A 210 -4.26 1.87 -14.40
C VAL A 210 -2.86 2.13 -14.96
N ASN A 211 -2.16 1.10 -15.41
CA ASN A 211 -0.84 1.21 -16.03
C ASN A 211 -0.86 2.12 -17.26
N MET A 212 -1.83 1.93 -18.16
CA MET A 212 -1.99 2.73 -19.37
C MET A 212 -2.24 4.20 -19.03
N ALA A 213 -3.20 4.48 -18.16
CA ALA A 213 -3.51 5.84 -17.71
C ALA A 213 -2.29 6.52 -17.07
N CYS A 214 -1.56 5.80 -16.22
CA CYS A 214 -0.40 6.37 -15.52
C CYS A 214 0.81 6.56 -16.45
N ASN A 215 1.04 5.65 -17.39
CA ASN A 215 2.05 5.80 -18.41
C ASN A 215 1.73 6.95 -19.37
N GLU A 216 0.46 7.18 -19.72
CA GLU A 216 0.04 8.31 -20.57
C GLU A 216 0.21 9.64 -19.83
N GLU A 217 -0.19 9.71 -18.56
CA GLU A 217 -0.10 10.93 -17.77
C GLU A 217 1.31 11.20 -17.25
N ASN A 218 2.18 10.22 -17.07
CA ASN A 218 3.41 10.35 -16.26
C ASN A 218 3.05 10.48 -14.77
N GLN A 219 2.05 9.71 -14.36
CA GLN A 219 1.58 9.64 -12.98
C GLN A 219 2.36 8.55 -12.25
N ILE A 220 2.94 8.90 -11.12
CA ILE A 220 3.54 7.91 -10.22
C ILE A 220 2.42 7.15 -9.52
N TRP A 221 2.58 5.84 -9.42
CA TRP A 221 1.59 4.97 -8.80
C TRP A 221 2.25 3.79 -8.08
N MET A 222 1.49 3.16 -7.19
CA MET A 222 1.91 1.92 -6.55
C MET A 222 0.86 0.84 -6.80
N GLU A 223 1.33 -0.35 -7.13
CA GLU A 223 0.51 -1.54 -7.31
C GLU A 223 0.59 -2.42 -6.06
N SER A 224 -0.48 -3.14 -5.78
CA SER A 224 -0.50 -4.19 -4.77
C SER A 224 -1.28 -5.41 -5.23
N GLY A 225 -0.83 -6.58 -4.77
CA GLY A 225 -1.47 -7.85 -5.06
C GLY A 225 -1.37 -8.82 -3.90
N VAL A 226 -2.39 -9.66 -3.75
CA VAL A 226 -2.43 -10.81 -2.84
C VAL A 226 -2.71 -12.04 -3.69
N SER A 227 -2.02 -13.14 -3.39
CA SER A 227 -2.19 -14.39 -4.14
C SER A 227 -3.55 -15.03 -3.89
N GLU A 228 -4.01 -15.86 -4.85
CA GLU A 228 -5.28 -16.59 -4.73
C GLU A 228 -5.34 -17.56 -3.55
N ASN A 229 -4.18 -18.03 -3.07
CA ASN A 229 -4.08 -18.90 -1.89
C ASN A 229 -3.88 -18.11 -0.57
N ALA A 230 -3.90 -16.78 -0.63
CA ALA A 230 -3.79 -15.83 0.49
C ALA A 230 -2.49 -15.92 1.32
N VAL A 231 -1.47 -16.65 0.91
CA VAL A 231 -0.20 -16.81 1.66
C VAL A 231 0.97 -16.04 1.06
N SER A 232 0.74 -15.23 0.04
CA SER A 232 1.71 -14.26 -0.43
C SER A 232 1.05 -12.96 -0.91
N GLY A 233 1.85 -11.92 -0.99
CA GLY A 233 1.45 -10.64 -1.55
C GLY A 233 2.66 -9.79 -1.90
N HIS A 234 2.42 -8.61 -2.46
CA HIS A 234 3.48 -7.67 -2.78
C HIS A 234 2.94 -6.25 -2.91
N ILE A 235 3.87 -5.31 -2.89
CA ILE A 235 3.68 -3.95 -3.37
C ILE A 235 4.78 -3.60 -4.38
N GLN A 236 4.46 -2.77 -5.36
CA GLN A 236 5.43 -2.28 -6.34
C GLN A 236 5.24 -0.79 -6.57
N TYR A 237 6.31 -0.01 -6.47
CA TYR A 237 6.35 1.41 -6.84
C TYR A 237 6.71 1.57 -8.31
N ILE A 238 5.90 2.35 -9.01
CA ILE A 238 5.97 2.53 -10.45
C ILE A 238 6.08 4.03 -10.77
N GLU A 239 7.27 4.44 -11.16
CA GLU A 239 7.58 5.77 -11.69
C GLU A 239 7.83 5.62 -13.20
N PRO A 240 6.88 6.03 -14.06
CA PRO A 240 7.00 5.83 -15.51
C PRO A 240 8.34 6.32 -16.06
N GLY A 241 9.04 5.44 -16.76
CA GLY A 241 10.36 5.72 -17.34
C GLY A 241 11.56 5.42 -16.43
N LYS A 242 11.39 5.40 -15.10
CA LYS A 242 12.47 5.11 -14.14
C LYS A 242 12.44 3.68 -13.62
N THR A 243 11.26 3.16 -13.29
CA THR A 243 11.05 1.78 -12.82
C THR A 243 10.16 1.01 -13.80
N ALA A 244 10.16 -0.32 -13.70
CA ALA A 244 9.31 -1.16 -14.53
C ALA A 244 7.83 -0.78 -14.37
N CYS A 245 7.19 -0.44 -15.49
CA CYS A 245 5.73 -0.39 -15.54
C CYS A 245 5.16 -1.83 -15.51
N PHE A 246 3.86 -1.98 -15.31
CA PHE A 246 3.24 -3.31 -15.22
C PHE A 246 3.37 -4.09 -16.54
N ALA A 247 3.37 -3.39 -17.69
CA ALA A 247 3.59 -3.98 -19.01
C ALA A 247 5.06 -4.34 -19.31
N CYS A 248 6.03 -3.90 -18.50
CA CYS A 248 7.43 -4.28 -18.69
C CYS A 248 7.69 -5.75 -18.33
N VAL A 249 6.96 -6.26 -17.33
CA VAL A 249 7.08 -7.65 -16.83
C VAL A 249 5.67 -8.25 -16.72
N PRO A 250 4.97 -8.46 -17.84
CA PRO A 250 3.59 -8.92 -17.82
C PRO A 250 3.52 -10.37 -17.31
N PRO A 251 2.48 -10.73 -16.53
CA PRO A 251 2.25 -12.12 -16.18
C PRO A 251 1.91 -12.94 -17.44
N LEU A 252 2.15 -14.25 -17.37
CA LEU A 252 1.99 -15.16 -18.53
C LEU A 252 0.62 -15.05 -19.21
N VAL A 253 -0.45 -14.87 -18.43
CA VAL A 253 -1.83 -14.74 -18.93
C VAL A 253 -1.97 -13.52 -19.84
N VAL A 254 -1.41 -12.38 -19.42
CA VAL A 254 -1.41 -11.13 -20.19
C VAL A 254 -0.50 -11.26 -21.41
N ALA A 255 0.73 -11.77 -21.24
CA ALA A 255 1.68 -11.95 -22.34
C ALA A 255 1.17 -12.90 -23.44
N SER A 256 0.34 -13.87 -23.07
CA SER A 256 -0.24 -14.85 -23.99
C SER A 256 -1.60 -14.42 -24.56
N ASN A 257 -2.10 -13.22 -24.22
CA ASN A 257 -3.44 -12.73 -24.60
C ASN A 257 -4.57 -13.71 -24.25
N ILE A 258 -4.43 -14.40 -23.11
CA ILE A 258 -5.48 -15.28 -22.59
C ILE A 258 -6.44 -14.43 -21.76
N ASP A 259 -7.74 -14.55 -22.03
CA ASP A 259 -8.76 -13.88 -21.22
C ASP A 259 -8.80 -14.51 -19.82
N GLU A 260 -8.51 -13.70 -18.79
CA GLU A 260 -8.51 -14.10 -17.38
C GLU A 260 -9.86 -14.71 -16.96
N ARG A 261 -10.97 -14.29 -17.59
CA ARG A 261 -12.31 -14.81 -17.30
C ARG A 261 -12.44 -16.30 -17.63
N THR A 262 -11.61 -16.81 -18.53
CA THR A 262 -11.56 -18.25 -18.87
C THR A 262 -10.88 -19.10 -17.81
N LEU A 263 -10.10 -18.48 -16.92
CA LEU A 263 -9.39 -19.16 -15.82
C LEU A 263 -10.26 -19.25 -14.56
N LYS A 264 -11.20 -18.30 -14.38
CA LYS A 264 -12.15 -18.31 -13.27
C LYS A 264 -13.23 -19.35 -13.51
N ARG A 265 -13.30 -20.36 -12.63
CA ARG A 265 -14.36 -21.38 -12.65
C ARG A 265 -15.49 -20.96 -11.71
N ASP A 266 -16.73 -21.05 -12.22
CA ASP A 266 -17.92 -20.79 -11.41
C ASP A 266 -17.93 -21.65 -10.13
N GLY A 267 -18.14 -21.00 -8.99
CA GLY A 267 -18.17 -21.65 -7.67
C GLY A 267 -16.81 -21.82 -6.99
N VAL A 268 -15.71 -21.36 -7.59
CA VAL A 268 -14.38 -21.32 -6.96
C VAL A 268 -14.03 -19.89 -6.60
N CYS A 269 -13.90 -19.59 -5.31
CA CYS A 269 -13.42 -18.29 -4.84
C CYS A 269 -11.92 -18.34 -4.50
N ALA A 270 -11.22 -17.24 -4.75
CA ALA A 270 -9.88 -17.06 -4.22
C ALA A 270 -9.94 -17.08 -2.69
N ALA A 271 -9.02 -17.82 -2.07
CA ALA A 271 -8.84 -17.76 -0.63
C ALA A 271 -8.47 -16.32 -0.25
N SER A 272 -8.98 -15.87 0.88
CA SER A 272 -8.83 -14.50 1.33
C SER A 272 -8.63 -14.50 2.83
N LEU A 273 -7.44 -14.09 3.25
CA LEU A 273 -7.06 -14.01 4.66
C LEU A 273 -6.89 -12.54 5.05
N PRO A 274 -7.61 -12.06 6.09
CA PRO A 274 -7.56 -10.64 6.48
C PRO A 274 -6.17 -10.23 6.95
N THR A 275 -5.37 -11.16 7.49
CA THR A 275 -3.99 -10.90 7.92
C THR A 275 -3.08 -10.53 6.76
N THR A 276 -3.07 -11.32 5.68
CA THR A 276 -2.27 -11.04 4.48
C THR A 276 -2.66 -9.73 3.83
N MET A 277 -3.97 -9.45 3.77
CA MET A 277 -4.47 -8.17 3.26
C MET A 277 -4.01 -6.99 4.13
N ALA A 278 -4.03 -7.12 5.46
CA ALA A 278 -3.56 -6.09 6.36
C ALA A 278 -2.05 -5.85 6.26
N VAL A 279 -1.23 -6.91 6.11
CA VAL A 279 0.22 -6.78 5.91
C VAL A 279 0.53 -6.04 4.62
N VAL A 280 -0.11 -6.42 3.51
CA VAL A 280 0.08 -5.77 2.21
C VAL A 280 -0.42 -4.32 2.23
N ALA A 281 -1.58 -4.05 2.82
CA ALA A 281 -2.09 -2.69 3.00
C ALA A 281 -1.14 -1.83 3.86
N GLY A 282 -0.60 -2.39 4.94
CA GLY A 282 0.39 -1.74 5.80
C GLY A 282 1.66 -1.39 5.04
N PHE A 283 2.21 -2.30 4.24
CA PHE A 283 3.35 -2.00 3.37
C PHE A 283 3.02 -0.91 2.36
N LEU A 284 1.86 -0.97 1.70
CA LEU A 284 1.47 0.00 0.68
C LEU A 284 1.35 1.41 1.26
N VAL A 285 0.68 1.55 2.40
CA VAL A 285 0.51 2.85 3.06
C VAL A 285 1.83 3.35 3.63
N MET A 286 2.65 2.48 4.24
CA MET A 286 3.97 2.89 4.72
C MET A 286 4.85 3.41 3.56
N ASN A 287 4.85 2.73 2.42
CA ASN A 287 5.58 3.18 1.24
C ASN A 287 5.02 4.49 0.67
N THR A 288 3.70 4.65 0.71
CA THR A 288 3.00 5.89 0.35
C THR A 288 3.43 7.05 1.24
N LEU A 289 3.47 6.86 2.56
CA LEU A 289 3.90 7.90 3.50
C LEU A 289 5.37 8.28 3.29
N LYS A 290 6.27 7.28 3.17
CA LYS A 290 7.69 7.52 2.88
C LYS A 290 7.88 8.38 1.63
N TYR A 291 7.12 8.06 0.57
CA TYR A 291 7.14 8.81 -0.68
C TYR A 291 6.57 10.23 -0.53
N LEU A 292 5.38 10.39 0.05
CA LEU A 292 4.70 11.69 0.11
C LEU A 292 5.35 12.67 1.10
N LEU A 293 5.97 12.16 2.16
CA LEU A 293 6.56 12.95 3.24
C LEU A 293 8.10 12.93 3.25
N ASN A 294 8.72 12.30 2.25
CA ASN A 294 10.17 12.25 2.04
C ASN A 294 10.95 11.81 3.29
N PHE A 295 10.60 10.66 3.86
CA PHE A 295 11.35 10.05 4.96
C PHE A 295 11.65 8.58 4.70
N GLY A 296 12.72 8.08 5.30
CA GLY A 296 13.19 6.72 5.07
C GLY A 296 13.51 6.44 3.59
N GLU A 297 13.47 5.16 3.22
CA GLU A 297 13.78 4.71 1.85
C GLU A 297 12.53 4.16 1.18
N VAL A 298 12.11 4.72 0.03
CA VAL A 298 10.98 4.20 -0.74
C VAL A 298 11.37 2.88 -1.43
N SER A 299 10.59 1.83 -1.20
CA SER A 299 10.83 0.53 -1.82
C SER A 299 10.25 0.48 -3.23
N HIS A 300 11.05 0.06 -4.21
CA HIS A 300 10.58 -0.21 -5.57
C HIS A 300 9.71 -1.46 -5.67
N TYR A 301 10.09 -2.52 -4.94
CA TYR A 301 9.31 -3.74 -4.80
C TYR A 301 9.51 -4.31 -3.40
N VAL A 302 8.43 -4.78 -2.77
CA VAL A 302 8.48 -5.58 -1.56
C VAL A 302 7.52 -6.75 -1.71
N GLY A 303 8.05 -7.97 -1.63
CA GLY A 303 7.24 -9.18 -1.54
C GLY A 303 6.91 -9.52 -0.08
N TYR A 304 5.87 -10.30 0.10
CA TYR A 304 5.52 -10.94 1.37
C TYR A 304 5.22 -12.40 1.11
N ASN A 305 5.98 -13.29 1.77
CA ASN A 305 5.69 -14.72 1.83
C ASN A 305 5.34 -15.11 3.26
N ALA A 306 4.05 -15.36 3.50
CA ALA A 306 3.52 -15.67 4.83
C ALA A 306 3.91 -17.05 5.35
N LEU A 307 4.37 -17.96 4.48
CA LEU A 307 4.78 -19.31 4.89
C LEU A 307 6.18 -19.34 5.51
N ALA A 308 7.01 -18.36 5.18
CA ALA A 308 8.43 -18.31 5.56
C ALA A 308 8.81 -17.00 6.26
N ASP A 309 7.83 -16.13 6.54
CA ASP A 309 8.05 -14.77 7.07
C ASP A 309 9.14 -14.01 6.30
N PHE A 310 9.12 -14.15 4.98
CA PHE A 310 10.15 -13.64 4.08
C PHE A 310 9.66 -12.42 3.31
N PHE A 311 10.47 -11.35 3.31
CA PHE A 311 10.14 -10.05 2.75
C PHE A 311 11.20 -9.57 1.74
N PRO A 312 11.25 -10.13 0.52
CA PRO A 312 12.25 -9.75 -0.47
C PRO A 312 12.04 -8.30 -0.92
N ARG A 313 13.13 -7.54 -1.02
CA ARG A 313 13.14 -6.20 -1.62
C ARG A 313 13.93 -6.25 -2.91
N GLU A 314 13.36 -5.68 -3.97
CA GLU A 314 13.97 -5.67 -5.29
C GLU A 314 13.76 -4.32 -5.97
N SER A 315 14.54 -4.06 -7.02
CA SER A 315 14.35 -2.91 -7.90
C SER A 315 14.26 -3.35 -9.35
N ILE A 316 13.05 -3.35 -9.90
CA ILE A 316 12.78 -3.77 -11.28
C ILE A 316 12.92 -2.57 -12.22
N LYS A 317 13.76 -2.70 -13.24
CA LYS A 317 14.02 -1.65 -14.24
C LYS A 317 13.07 -1.73 -15.43
N PRO A 318 12.80 -0.61 -16.13
CA PRO A 318 11.98 -0.61 -17.33
C PRO A 318 12.52 -1.56 -18.40
N ASN A 319 11.61 -2.19 -19.14
CA ASN A 319 11.95 -2.94 -20.35
C ASN A 319 12.13 -1.95 -21.51
N PRO A 320 13.31 -1.89 -22.17
CA PRO A 320 13.53 -1.03 -23.34
C PRO A 320 12.67 -1.38 -24.56
N PHE A 321 12.04 -2.56 -24.53
CA PHE A 321 11.14 -3.07 -25.57
C PHE A 321 9.73 -3.32 -25.01
N CYS A 322 9.31 -2.52 -24.03
CA CYS A 322 7.96 -2.59 -23.47
C CYS A 322 6.90 -2.39 -24.57
N ASP A 323 5.83 -3.19 -24.52
CA ASP A 323 4.71 -3.13 -25.48
C ASP A 323 3.92 -1.82 -25.40
N ASP A 324 3.96 -1.16 -24.23
CA ASP A 324 3.35 0.15 -24.02
C ASP A 324 4.25 1.28 -24.58
N ASN A 325 3.79 1.91 -25.67
CA ASN A 325 4.48 3.03 -26.32
C ASN A 325 4.70 4.23 -25.39
N HIS A 326 3.76 4.53 -24.49
CA HIS A 326 3.93 5.64 -23.54
C HIS A 326 5.04 5.32 -22.56
N CYS A 327 5.19 4.05 -22.13
CA CYS A 327 6.34 3.66 -21.31
C CYS A 327 7.67 3.96 -22.02
N LEU A 328 7.79 3.63 -23.32
CA LEU A 328 9.01 3.92 -24.11
C LEU A 328 9.28 5.43 -24.24
N ILE A 329 8.24 6.24 -24.40
CA ILE A 329 8.35 7.71 -24.41
C ILE A 329 8.88 8.20 -23.06
N ARG A 330 8.29 7.73 -21.95
CA ARG A 330 8.68 8.12 -20.58
C ARG A 330 10.11 7.69 -20.24
N GLN A 331 10.57 6.54 -20.74
CA GLN A 331 11.97 6.10 -20.59
C GLN A 331 12.94 7.10 -21.22
N LYS A 332 12.66 7.54 -22.45
CA LYS A 332 13.48 8.56 -23.14
C LYS A 332 13.47 9.90 -22.41
N GLU A 333 12.31 10.33 -21.93
CA GLU A 333 12.17 11.56 -21.13
C GLU A 333 12.99 11.48 -19.83
N TYR A 334 12.95 10.32 -19.15
CA TYR A 334 13.74 10.06 -17.94
C TYR A 334 15.25 10.08 -18.22
N GLU A 335 15.70 9.42 -19.30
CA GLU A 335 17.11 9.42 -19.71
C GLU A 335 17.60 10.82 -20.05
N ALA A 336 16.81 11.60 -20.79
CA ALA A 336 17.13 12.98 -21.13
C ALA A 336 17.21 13.86 -19.88
N ARG A 337 16.28 13.70 -18.93
CA ARG A 337 16.33 14.40 -17.63
C ARG A 337 17.59 14.04 -16.87
N LYS A 338 17.89 12.75 -16.70
CA LYS A 338 19.07 12.27 -15.98
C LYS A 338 20.38 12.74 -16.64
N ALA A 339 20.42 12.83 -17.98
CA ALA A 339 21.58 13.34 -18.70
C ALA A 339 21.75 14.86 -18.55
N SER A 340 20.66 15.60 -18.28
CA SER A 340 20.68 17.05 -18.03
C SER A 340 20.97 17.43 -16.57
N GLU A 341 20.80 16.49 -15.64
CA GLU A 341 21.16 16.68 -14.25
C GLU A 341 22.67 16.84 -14.14
N THR A 342 23.12 17.99 -13.63
CA THR A 342 24.52 18.19 -13.25
C THR A 342 24.89 17.14 -12.22
N ILE A 343 25.86 16.30 -12.56
CA ILE A 343 26.47 15.39 -11.59
C ILE A 343 27.22 16.30 -10.62
N ASP A 344 26.67 16.51 -9.41
CA ASP A 344 27.48 16.99 -8.31
C ASP A 344 28.56 15.92 -8.05
N LEU A 345 29.77 16.22 -8.52
CA LEU A 345 30.97 15.44 -8.23
C LEU A 345 31.45 15.68 -6.79
N GLU A 346 30.82 16.61 -6.07
CA GLU A 346 30.85 16.66 -4.62
C GLU A 346 30.07 15.46 -4.10
N ILE A 347 30.79 14.35 -3.94
CA ILE A 347 30.40 13.33 -2.95
C ILE A 347 30.32 14.11 -1.64
N GLN A 348 29.12 14.52 -1.24
CA GLN A 348 28.85 14.76 0.16
C GLN A 348 29.07 13.41 0.79
N GLU A 349 30.29 13.18 1.31
CA GLU A 349 30.47 12.16 2.31
C GLU A 349 29.35 12.40 3.31
N PRO A 350 28.52 11.38 3.63
CA PRO A 350 27.55 11.55 4.68
C PRO A 350 28.34 12.12 5.86
N GLU A 351 28.01 13.35 6.28
CA GLU A 351 28.53 13.88 7.52
C GLU A 351 27.98 12.93 8.57
N GLU A 352 28.76 11.90 8.90
CA GLU A 352 28.55 11.10 10.08
C GLU A 352 28.77 12.08 11.21
N GLU A 353 27.69 12.72 11.65
CA GLU A 353 27.71 13.50 12.87
C GLU A 353 28.34 12.58 13.93
N PRO A 354 29.48 12.98 14.50
CA PRO A 354 30.17 12.12 15.44
C PRO A 354 29.21 11.81 16.57
N VAL A 355 28.97 10.53 16.84
CA VAL A 355 28.05 10.11 17.89
C VAL A 355 28.58 10.63 19.23
N VAL A 356 27.93 11.66 19.76
CA VAL A 356 28.29 12.24 21.06
C VAL A 356 27.61 11.44 22.16
N HIS A 357 28.40 10.81 23.02
CA HIS A 357 27.91 10.18 24.23
C HIS A 357 27.85 11.22 25.36
N GLU A 358 26.66 11.53 25.86
CA GLU A 358 26.48 12.46 26.98
C GLU A 358 27.24 11.99 28.24
N GLU A 359 27.36 10.68 28.41
CA GLU A 359 28.07 10.04 29.51
C GLU A 359 28.99 8.93 28.97
N ASN A 360 30.25 8.94 29.42
CA ASN A 360 31.20 7.86 29.18
C ASN A 360 32.16 7.72 30.39
N GLU A 361 31.59 7.52 31.57
CA GLU A 361 32.35 7.42 32.83
C GLU A 361 33.36 6.25 32.85
N TRP A 362 33.09 5.23 32.04
CA TRP A 362 33.87 4.00 31.97
C TRP A 362 35.00 4.04 30.95
N GLY A 363 35.19 5.17 30.24
CA GLY A 363 36.23 5.33 29.24
C GLY A 363 36.12 4.32 28.10
N ILE A 364 34.90 3.97 27.71
CA ILE A 364 34.63 3.04 26.60
C ILE A 364 35.10 3.72 25.31
N GLU A 365 36.00 3.06 24.60
CA GLU A 365 36.55 3.52 23.33
C GLU A 365 36.00 2.69 22.17
N LEU A 366 35.78 3.33 21.02
CA LEU A 366 35.45 2.65 19.78
C LEU A 366 36.75 2.17 19.12
N VAL A 367 36.95 0.87 19.04
CA VAL A 367 38.09 0.28 18.34
C VAL A 367 37.67 0.01 16.90
N ASP A 368 38.46 0.49 15.94
CA ASP A 368 38.25 0.22 14.52
C ASP A 368 38.51 -1.28 14.24
N GLU A 369 37.49 -1.99 13.74
CA GLU A 369 37.60 -3.43 13.40
C GLU A 369 38.59 -3.71 12.27
N SER A 370 39.02 -2.68 11.52
CA SER A 370 40.00 -2.80 10.44
C SER A 370 41.45 -2.69 10.90
N GLU A 371 41.70 -2.24 12.13
CA GLU A 371 43.04 -2.29 12.72
C GLU A 371 43.26 -3.66 13.37
N PRO A 372 44.32 -4.40 13.00
CA PRO A 372 44.73 -5.54 13.81
C PRO A 372 45.01 -4.98 15.20
N VAL A 373 44.43 -5.59 16.24
CA VAL A 373 44.73 -5.28 17.64
C VAL A 373 46.25 -5.38 17.82
N LEU A 374 46.95 -4.28 17.59
CA LEU A 374 48.34 -4.12 17.95
C LEU A 374 48.28 -4.10 19.46
N SER A 375 48.68 -5.21 20.06
CA SER A 375 49.03 -5.29 21.47
C SER A 375 50.24 -4.40 21.72
N SER A 376 50.07 -3.09 21.62
CA SER A 376 51.06 -2.06 21.89
C SER A 376 50.43 -1.01 22.77
N GLU A 377 49.95 -1.47 23.92
CA GLU A 377 50.28 -0.94 25.24
C GLU A 377 49.51 -1.78 26.25
N SER A 378 50.14 -2.87 26.70
CA SER A 378 49.76 -3.42 27.99
C SER A 378 50.10 -2.36 29.04
N PRO A 379 49.14 -1.76 29.76
CA PRO A 379 49.51 -1.27 31.07
C PRO A 379 50.01 -2.51 31.79
N ASN A 380 51.25 -2.47 32.27
CA ASN A 380 51.84 -3.51 33.11
C ASN A 380 50.97 -3.72 34.36
N ASN A 381 49.88 -4.47 34.22
CA ASN A 381 49.06 -4.90 35.32
C ASN A 381 48.68 -6.36 35.09
N SER A 382 49.70 -7.21 35.10
CA SER A 382 49.58 -8.66 35.30
C SER A 382 49.20 -9.02 36.75
N GLY A 383 48.64 -8.07 37.51
CA GLY A 383 48.16 -8.28 38.87
C GLY A 383 46.64 -8.19 38.89
N VAL A 384 45.98 -9.32 39.10
CA VAL A 384 44.61 -9.33 39.60
C VAL A 384 44.60 -8.53 40.91
N ALA A 385 43.64 -7.61 41.08
CA ALA A 385 43.52 -6.80 42.30
C ALA A 385 43.52 -7.70 43.55
N GLU A 386 44.11 -7.21 44.64
CA GLU A 386 44.29 -7.97 45.89
C GLU A 386 42.93 -8.52 46.38
N GLY A 387 42.77 -9.85 46.31
CA GLY A 387 41.53 -10.55 46.68
C GLY A 387 40.79 -11.29 45.55
N LEU A 388 41.19 -11.13 44.28
CA LEU A 388 40.60 -11.85 43.15
C LEU A 388 41.58 -12.90 42.59
N LYS A 389 41.06 -14.01 42.05
CA LYS A 389 41.83 -15.04 41.32
C LYS A 389 41.08 -15.50 40.07
N PHE A 390 41.81 -15.77 38.99
CA PHE A 390 41.24 -16.38 37.79
C PHE A 390 40.76 -17.80 38.07
N ALA A 391 39.64 -18.20 37.46
CA ALA A 391 39.05 -19.53 37.60
C ALA A 391 39.86 -20.63 36.87
N TYR A 392 40.79 -20.25 36.00
CA TYR A 392 41.71 -21.13 35.28
C TYR A 392 43.02 -20.40 35.01
N GLU A 393 44.12 -21.14 34.86
CA GLU A 393 45.42 -20.55 34.48
C GLU A 393 45.43 -20.24 32.98
N PRO A 394 45.75 -19.00 32.56
CA PRO A 394 45.89 -18.69 31.14
C PRO A 394 47.12 -19.41 30.57
N ALA A 395 46.95 -20.05 29.42
CA ALA A 395 48.02 -20.77 28.74
C ALA A 395 49.18 -19.81 28.41
N LYS A 396 50.42 -20.23 28.69
CA LYS A 396 51.62 -19.49 28.30
C LYS A 396 51.65 -19.36 26.78
N LYS A 397 51.72 -18.11 26.29
CA LYS A 397 52.01 -17.82 24.87
C LYS A 397 53.44 -18.25 24.58
N ASP A 398 53.61 -19.37 23.88
CA ASP A 398 54.87 -19.67 23.21
C ASP A 398 55.03 -18.70 22.03
N ASN A 399 56.21 -18.08 21.95
CA ASN A 399 56.60 -17.18 20.86
C ASN A 399 56.60 -17.94 19.52
N VAL A 400 55.54 -17.80 18.73
CA VAL A 400 55.54 -18.20 17.31
C VAL A 400 55.92 -16.97 16.48
N SER A 401 57.10 -17.04 15.89
CA SER A 401 57.62 -16.11 14.89
C SER A 401 56.65 -15.97 13.71
N GLY A 402 56.43 -14.73 13.26
CA GLY A 402 55.46 -14.38 12.23
C GLY A 402 55.79 -14.91 10.84
N ASP A 403 55.32 -16.12 10.54
CA ASP A 403 55.08 -16.58 9.18
C ASP A 403 53.57 -16.57 8.90
N LEU A 404 53.16 -15.80 7.87
CA LEU A 404 51.81 -15.83 7.33
C LEU A 404 51.50 -17.26 6.86
N SER A 405 50.28 -17.75 7.14
CA SER A 405 49.87 -19.03 6.57
C SER A 405 49.86 -18.95 5.03
N PRO A 406 50.07 -20.06 4.30
CA PRO A 406 50.11 -20.07 2.83
C PRO A 406 48.85 -19.44 2.19
N ALA A 407 47.69 -19.57 2.84
CA ALA A 407 46.44 -18.96 2.39
C ALA A 407 46.43 -17.43 2.56
N GLN A 408 46.98 -16.91 3.66
CA GLN A 408 47.08 -15.48 3.92
C GLN A 408 48.10 -14.82 2.99
N ALA A 409 49.23 -15.48 2.71
CA ALA A 409 50.21 -15.00 1.73
C ALA A 409 49.63 -14.92 0.31
N ALA A 410 48.88 -15.95 -0.12
CA ALA A 410 48.24 -15.95 -1.43
C ALA A 410 47.16 -14.87 -1.58
N THR A 411 46.44 -14.56 -0.50
CA THR A 411 45.41 -13.52 -0.50
C THR A 411 46.03 -12.13 -0.55
N HIS A 412 47.14 -11.93 0.14
CA HIS A 412 47.90 -10.68 0.12
C HIS A 412 48.49 -10.39 -1.27
N ASP A 413 49.12 -11.38 -1.91
CA ASP A 413 49.69 -11.21 -3.26
C ASP A 413 48.62 -10.94 -4.33
N LEU A 414 47.43 -11.54 -4.18
CA LEU A 414 46.30 -11.29 -5.08
C LEU A 414 45.78 -9.86 -4.95
N MET A 415 45.62 -9.37 -3.72
CA MET A 415 45.20 -7.99 -3.43
C MET A 415 46.21 -6.97 -3.96
N GLN A 416 47.52 -7.24 -3.79
CA GLN A 416 48.59 -6.41 -4.31
C GLN A 416 48.55 -6.33 -5.85
N SER A 417 48.34 -7.47 -6.52
CA SER A 417 48.24 -7.54 -7.98
C SER A 417 47.05 -6.77 -8.55
N ILE A 418 45.90 -6.80 -7.85
CA ILE A 418 44.70 -6.05 -8.24
C ILE A 418 44.96 -4.54 -8.07
N LYS A 419 45.58 -4.13 -6.97
CA LYS A 419 45.94 -2.73 -6.69
C LYS A 419 46.87 -2.17 -7.77
N ASP A 420 47.89 -2.92 -8.15
CA ASP A 420 48.85 -2.51 -9.18
C ASP A 420 48.19 -2.36 -10.57
N LYS A 421 47.24 -3.24 -10.91
CA LYS A 421 46.47 -3.14 -12.16
C LYS A 421 45.56 -1.92 -12.19
N LEU A 422 44.89 -1.63 -11.08
CA LEU A 422 44.02 -0.45 -10.96
C LEU A 422 44.80 0.86 -11.07
N VAL A 423 46.01 0.90 -10.48
CA VAL A 423 46.92 2.05 -10.63
C VAL A 423 47.40 2.21 -12.07
N GLN A 424 47.71 1.12 -12.78
CA GLN A 424 48.11 1.18 -14.19
C GLN A 424 46.97 1.60 -15.13
N GLU A 425 45.72 1.22 -14.85
CA GLU A 425 44.56 1.67 -15.63
C GLU A 425 44.23 3.14 -15.37
N ALA A 426 44.38 3.61 -14.12
CA ALA A 426 44.21 5.01 -13.77
C ALA A 426 45.26 5.93 -14.43
N GLN A 427 46.47 5.43 -14.70
CA GLN A 427 47.53 6.18 -15.39
C GLN A 427 47.38 6.18 -16.93
N LYS A 428 46.48 5.37 -17.49
CA LYS A 428 46.22 5.29 -18.94
C LYS A 428 44.97 6.06 -19.39
N LYS A 429 44.19 6.59 -18.46
CA LYS A 429 43.16 7.62 -18.72
C LYS A 429 43.76 8.99 -18.50
#